data_AF-A0A2P8HP02-F1
#
_entry.id   AF-A0A2P8HP02-F1
#
_cell.length_a   1.000
_cell.length_b   1.000
_cell.length_c   1.000
_cell.angle_alpha   90.00
_cell.angle_beta   90.00
_cell.angle_gamma   90.00
#
_symmetry.space_group_name_H-M   'P 1'
#
loop_
_entity.id
_entity.type
_entity.pdbx_description
1 polymer ?
#
loop_
_entity_poly.entity_id
_entity_poly.type
_entity_poly.pdbx_seq_one_letter_code
_entity_poly.pdbx_strand_id
1 'polypeptide(L)'
;MKAISLSSIYMGIVLAVTLSACSKMEEVTFIPPDIPTSNPITSDTIPAFAKGTLLANHSYTILQDVTVKAGDTLLAQPGVTVKVMNNSQIIVQGVLKSVGTKDQPVSFNSDTKQPGSWGGFKCDLAQAVTILWTRVENTGGPDPTGSARPSLTVKSPIVVDIEDSWFSNGQDDNILVTSGAKVTIVRNTITSSGKADGEGINLKGAVTGDVAYNVVFSQAGTGIKLETSKSAPLPQTIVNIYNNTLLSNGWRRGAAEPGRGVSIGLNAIGHIYNNIIVNCYQGIEIFGDADAVNTTYGNNLFYATAVSYTDNTVTPTIDINLRQNFYPSDGVGKPQASDLISTSVGNMDPLFKSFTGVFASPNGAPLTADLTLQASSPAIGKGNAKYNVDLGAYTTDGKGNQHTSN
;
A
#
# COMPACT_ATOMS: atom_id res chain seq x y z
N MET A 1 37.42 43.72 70.51
CA MET A 1 38.10 42.41 70.44
C MET A 1 37.54 41.66 69.23
N LYS A 2 38.42 41.30 68.27
CA LYS A 2 38.27 40.33 67.15
C LYS A 2 37.11 40.55 66.14
N ALA A 3 37.32 40.89 64.86
CA ALA A 3 38.03 40.24 63.74
C ALA A 3 37.24 39.11 63.02
N ILE A 4 36.73 39.44 61.83
CA ILE A 4 36.78 38.76 60.50
C ILE A 4 36.39 37.26 60.37
N SER A 5 35.42 36.93 59.50
CA SER A 5 35.67 36.26 58.20
C SER A 5 34.41 36.07 57.33
N LEU A 6 34.58 36.29 56.01
CA LEU A 6 33.66 36.00 54.91
C LEU A 6 33.32 34.50 54.78
N SER A 7 32.11 34.19 54.30
CA SER A 7 31.90 33.06 53.38
C SER A 7 30.62 33.21 52.56
N SER A 8 30.77 32.85 51.29
CA SER A 8 29.89 32.98 50.14
C SER A 8 28.70 32.03 50.18
N ILE A 9 27.53 32.44 49.66
CA ILE A 9 26.50 31.51 49.18
C ILE A 9 26.11 31.88 47.73
N TYR A 10 26.22 30.84 46.90
CA TYR A 10 26.08 30.79 45.46
C TYR A 10 24.66 31.15 44.98
N MET A 11 24.61 31.93 43.90
CA MET A 11 23.43 32.16 43.08
C MET A 11 23.32 31.02 42.05
N GLY A 12 22.34 30.13 42.23
CA GLY A 12 22.03 29.07 41.27
C GLY A 12 20.98 29.55 40.26
N ILE A 13 21.42 29.88 39.04
CA ILE A 13 20.54 30.07 37.89
C ILE A 13 20.24 28.68 37.32
N VAL A 14 19.01 28.21 37.48
CA VAL A 14 18.50 27.03 36.76
C VAL A 14 18.13 27.48 35.35
N LEU A 15 19.00 27.19 34.39
CA LEU A 15 18.72 27.35 32.97
C LEU A 15 17.92 26.13 32.51
N ALA A 16 16.59 26.27 32.40
CA ALA A 16 15.74 25.26 31.78
C ALA A 16 16.01 25.27 30.27
N VAL A 17 16.87 24.36 29.80
CA VAL A 17 17.07 24.12 28.38
C VAL A 17 15.92 23.25 27.89
N THR A 18 14.88 23.88 27.33
CA THR A 18 13.88 23.18 26.52
C THR A 18 14.52 22.79 25.20
N LEU A 19 14.98 21.54 25.10
CA LEU A 19 15.34 20.93 23.82
C LEU A 19 14.04 20.68 23.04
N SER A 20 13.57 21.68 22.30
CA SER A 20 12.62 21.47 21.21
C SER A 20 13.36 20.73 20.09
N ALA A 21 13.39 19.41 20.15
CA ALA A 21 13.72 18.56 19.02
C ALA A 21 12.58 18.70 18.00
N CYS A 22 12.66 19.74 17.17
CA CYS A 22 11.81 19.86 15.99
C CYS A 22 12.30 18.79 15.01
N SER A 23 11.80 17.56 15.12
CA SER A 23 11.88 16.62 14.01
C SER A 23 11.14 17.29 12.86
N LYS A 24 11.88 17.63 11.80
CA LYS A 24 11.29 18.13 10.56
C LYS A 24 10.36 17.03 10.07
N MET A 25 9.06 17.20 10.32
CA MET A 25 8.01 16.34 9.80
C MET A 25 8.17 16.35 8.29
N GLU A 26 8.38 15.19 7.70
CA GLU A 26 8.50 15.05 6.25
C GLU A 26 7.09 15.26 5.70
N GLU A 27 6.74 16.52 5.41
CA GLU A 27 5.57 16.80 4.60
C GLU A 27 5.85 16.20 3.23
N VAL A 28 5.01 15.24 2.83
CA VAL A 28 4.90 14.81 1.45
C VAL A 28 4.31 16.00 0.69
N THR A 29 5.17 16.94 0.29
CA THR A 29 4.76 18.07 -0.53
C THR A 29 4.47 17.56 -1.94
N PHE A 30 3.18 17.40 -2.21
CA PHE A 30 2.66 17.21 -3.56
C PHE A 30 2.97 18.45 -4.40
N ILE A 31 3.76 18.28 -5.45
CA ILE A 31 3.85 19.26 -6.53
C ILE A 31 2.85 18.76 -7.58
N PRO A 32 1.70 19.45 -7.78
CA PRO A 32 0.80 19.11 -8.87
C PRO A 32 1.61 18.98 -10.15
N PRO A 33 1.55 17.83 -10.86
CA PRO A 33 2.35 17.66 -12.04
C PRO A 33 1.96 18.75 -13.03
N ASP A 34 2.94 19.53 -13.48
CA ASP A 34 2.70 20.51 -14.54
C ASP A 34 2.09 19.75 -15.73
N ILE A 35 0.92 20.19 -16.17
CA ILE A 35 0.16 19.52 -17.22
C ILE A 35 0.59 20.19 -18.52
N PRO A 36 1.56 19.62 -19.28
CA PRO A 36 1.90 20.19 -20.57
C PRO A 36 0.65 20.21 -21.45
N THR A 37 0.42 21.31 -22.15
CA THR A 37 -0.59 21.39 -23.20
C THR A 37 -0.29 20.29 -24.22
N SER A 38 -1.09 19.24 -24.19
CA SER A 38 -1.02 18.12 -25.12
C SER A 38 -2.29 18.10 -25.95
N ASN A 39 -2.19 17.66 -27.20
CA ASN A 39 -3.35 17.64 -28.09
C ASN A 39 -4.42 16.70 -27.51
N PRO A 40 -5.69 17.13 -27.46
CA PRO A 40 -6.77 16.27 -26.97
C PRO A 40 -6.97 15.06 -27.90
N ILE A 41 -7.30 13.92 -27.31
CA ILE A 41 -7.83 12.77 -28.03
C ILE A 41 -9.32 13.05 -28.27
N THR A 42 -9.68 13.37 -29.50
CA THR A 42 -11.04 13.78 -29.89
C THR A 42 -11.96 12.63 -30.28
N SER A 43 -11.42 11.42 -30.41
CA SER A 43 -12.18 10.19 -30.67
C SER A 43 -12.57 9.53 -29.36
N ASP A 44 -13.82 9.07 -29.26
CA ASP A 44 -14.27 8.27 -28.11
C ASP A 44 -13.56 6.92 -28.03
N THR A 45 -13.05 6.41 -29.16
CA THR A 45 -12.18 5.23 -29.17
C THR A 45 -10.72 5.66 -29.07
N ILE A 46 -10.01 5.17 -28.06
CA ILE A 46 -8.57 5.39 -27.89
C ILE A 46 -7.82 4.58 -28.96
N PRO A 47 -6.93 5.22 -29.74
CA PRO A 47 -6.19 4.53 -30.79
C PRO A 47 -5.14 3.57 -30.21
N ALA A 48 -4.73 2.58 -31.01
CA ALA A 48 -3.69 1.61 -30.69
C ALA A 48 -2.38 2.26 -30.20
N PHE A 49 -2.06 3.44 -30.72
CA PHE A 49 -0.95 4.27 -30.27
C PHE A 49 -1.53 5.56 -29.70
N ALA A 50 -1.58 5.65 -28.38
CA ALA A 50 -2.20 6.77 -27.69
C ALA A 50 -1.15 7.78 -27.24
N LYS A 51 -1.43 9.04 -27.54
CA LYS A 51 -0.73 10.21 -27.01
C LYS A 51 -1.72 11.36 -26.92
N GLY A 52 -1.54 12.23 -25.95
CA GLY A 52 -2.41 13.38 -25.76
C GLY A 52 -3.24 13.30 -24.48
N THR A 53 -4.33 14.07 -24.47
CA THR A 53 -5.20 14.24 -23.30
C THR A 53 -6.56 13.59 -23.52
N LEU A 54 -6.95 12.70 -22.61
CA LEU A 54 -8.34 12.30 -22.38
C LEU A 54 -9.02 13.42 -21.59
N LEU A 55 -10.05 14.01 -22.18
CA LEU A 55 -10.71 15.23 -21.70
C LEU A 55 -11.58 14.96 -20.47
N ALA A 56 -11.62 15.94 -19.56
CA ALA A 56 -12.37 15.85 -18.31
C ALA A 56 -13.84 15.46 -18.53
N ASN A 57 -14.38 14.63 -17.63
CA ASN A 57 -15.78 14.15 -17.66
C ASN A 57 -16.21 13.46 -18.96
N HIS A 58 -15.26 12.93 -19.73
CA HIS A 58 -15.53 12.23 -20.98
C HIS A 58 -15.35 10.71 -20.85
N SER A 59 -16.13 9.96 -21.63
CA SER A 59 -16.05 8.50 -21.67
C SER A 59 -15.30 8.04 -22.92
N TYR A 60 -14.30 7.19 -22.72
CA TYR A 60 -13.48 6.62 -23.78
C TYR A 60 -13.56 5.09 -23.78
N THR A 61 -13.33 4.46 -24.94
CA THR A 61 -13.30 3.01 -25.11
C THR A 61 -11.96 2.56 -25.65
N ILE A 62 -11.42 1.48 -25.07
CA ILE A 62 -10.27 0.74 -25.60
C ILE A 62 -10.78 -0.57 -26.21
N LEU A 63 -10.53 -0.78 -27.51
CA LEU A 63 -10.98 -1.97 -28.24
C LEU A 63 -9.88 -3.03 -28.45
N GLN A 64 -8.63 -2.66 -28.21
CA GLN A 64 -7.43 -3.46 -28.40
C GLN A 64 -6.32 -2.91 -27.51
N ASP A 65 -5.19 -3.61 -27.40
CA ASP A 65 -4.03 -3.09 -26.66
C ASP A 65 -3.66 -1.67 -27.14
N VAL A 66 -3.42 -0.79 -26.16
CA VAL A 66 -3.03 0.60 -26.39
C VAL A 66 -1.60 0.77 -25.93
N THR A 67 -0.76 1.35 -26.79
CA THR A 67 0.64 1.66 -26.47
C THR A 67 0.86 3.16 -26.43
N VAL A 68 1.37 3.66 -25.30
CA VAL A 68 1.96 5.00 -25.19
C VAL A 68 3.45 4.87 -25.47
N LYS A 69 3.91 5.34 -26.62
CA LYS A 69 5.32 5.17 -27.05
C LYS A 69 6.28 6.01 -26.20
N ALA A 70 7.56 5.62 -26.19
CA ALA A 70 8.61 6.42 -25.57
C ALA A 70 8.60 7.86 -26.14
N GLY A 71 8.69 8.85 -25.24
CA GLY A 71 8.59 10.27 -25.59
C GLY A 71 7.16 10.81 -25.74
N ASP A 72 6.14 9.95 -25.82
CA ASP A 72 4.73 10.36 -25.78
C ASP A 72 4.22 10.39 -24.34
N THR A 73 3.13 11.14 -24.12
CA THR A 73 2.40 11.19 -22.85
C THR A 73 0.94 10.88 -23.09
N LEU A 74 0.35 10.05 -22.24
CA LEU A 74 -1.10 9.91 -22.11
C LEU A 74 -1.54 10.52 -20.78
N LEU A 75 -2.38 11.55 -20.85
CA LEU A 75 -2.95 12.24 -19.70
C LEU A 75 -4.44 11.92 -19.62
N ALA A 76 -4.93 11.49 -18.46
CA ALA A 76 -6.36 11.47 -18.14
C ALA A 76 -6.68 12.59 -17.14
N GLN A 77 -7.62 13.47 -17.53
CA GLN A 77 -8.12 14.56 -16.69
C GLN A 77 -9.23 14.09 -15.73
N PRO A 78 -9.61 14.91 -14.73
CA PRO A 78 -10.66 14.55 -13.77
C PRO A 78 -11.98 14.10 -14.42
N GLY A 79 -12.58 13.05 -13.86
CA GLY A 79 -13.86 12.50 -14.31
C GLY A 79 -13.80 11.66 -15.60
N VAL A 80 -12.62 11.45 -16.18
CA VAL A 80 -12.46 10.53 -17.32
C VAL A 80 -12.90 9.12 -16.94
N THR A 81 -13.72 8.49 -17.78
CA THR A 81 -14.07 7.07 -17.67
C THR A 81 -13.54 6.32 -18.88
N VAL A 82 -12.76 5.27 -18.67
CA VAL A 82 -12.22 4.40 -19.73
C VAL A 82 -12.79 3.00 -19.60
N LYS A 83 -13.52 2.57 -20.63
CA LYS A 83 -14.08 1.23 -20.77
C LYS A 83 -13.13 0.37 -21.61
N VAL A 84 -12.58 -0.67 -21.01
CA VAL A 84 -11.60 -1.56 -21.65
C VAL A 84 -12.25 -2.85 -22.12
N MET A 85 -12.20 -3.11 -23.42
CA MET A 85 -12.79 -4.29 -24.05
C MET A 85 -11.73 -5.36 -24.33
N ASN A 86 -12.20 -6.57 -24.69
CA ASN A 86 -11.39 -7.59 -25.37
C ASN A 86 -10.11 -8.00 -24.63
N ASN A 87 -10.14 -8.02 -23.29
CA ASN A 87 -8.97 -8.35 -22.48
C ASN A 87 -7.74 -7.45 -22.79
N SER A 88 -7.97 -6.23 -23.28
CA SER A 88 -6.91 -5.32 -23.70
C SER A 88 -6.07 -4.83 -22.52
N GLN A 89 -4.83 -4.45 -22.81
CA GLN A 89 -3.88 -3.89 -21.86
C GLN A 89 -3.40 -2.50 -22.31
N ILE A 90 -3.12 -1.63 -21.34
CA ILE A 90 -2.49 -0.34 -21.58
C ILE A 90 -0.99 -0.50 -21.36
N ILE A 91 -0.21 -0.41 -22.41
CA ILE A 91 1.24 -0.57 -22.44
C ILE A 91 1.88 0.82 -22.45
N VAL A 92 2.70 1.13 -21.46
CA VAL A 92 3.31 2.45 -21.30
C VAL A 92 4.82 2.32 -21.45
N GLN A 93 5.34 2.93 -22.52
CA GLN A 93 6.77 3.15 -22.78
C GLN A 93 7.15 4.63 -22.62
N GLY A 94 6.18 5.53 -22.71
CA GLY A 94 6.31 6.96 -22.44
C GLY A 94 5.87 7.31 -21.02
N VAL A 95 5.07 8.35 -20.89
CA VAL A 95 4.57 8.84 -19.59
C VAL A 95 3.07 8.56 -19.44
N LEU A 96 2.67 8.01 -18.30
CA LEU A 96 1.27 7.91 -17.89
C LEU A 96 0.99 8.93 -16.78
N LYS A 97 -0.03 9.77 -16.99
CA LYS A 97 -0.59 10.65 -15.96
C LYS A 97 -2.09 10.43 -15.87
N SER A 98 -2.57 9.73 -14.85
CA SER A 98 -3.99 9.65 -14.53
C SER A 98 -4.26 10.55 -13.33
N VAL A 99 -4.90 11.71 -13.56
CA VAL A 99 -4.97 12.79 -12.57
C VAL A 99 -6.44 13.15 -12.34
N GLY A 100 -7.07 12.40 -11.44
CA GLY A 100 -8.42 12.69 -10.96
C GLY A 100 -8.47 13.73 -9.85
N THR A 101 -9.66 13.90 -9.28
CA THR A 101 -9.87 14.60 -8.01
C THR A 101 -10.75 13.76 -7.10
N LYS A 102 -10.84 14.11 -5.82
CA LYS A 102 -11.77 13.47 -4.87
C LYS A 102 -13.20 13.42 -5.38
N ASP A 103 -13.67 14.51 -5.99
CA ASP A 103 -15.04 14.64 -6.48
C ASP A 103 -15.23 14.05 -7.88
N GLN A 104 -14.17 14.01 -8.69
CA GLN A 104 -14.17 13.51 -10.06
C GLN A 104 -12.97 12.57 -10.28
N PRO A 105 -12.99 11.36 -9.69
CA PRO A 105 -11.92 10.40 -9.91
C PRO A 105 -11.91 9.93 -11.38
N VAL A 106 -10.73 9.56 -11.87
CA VAL A 106 -10.60 8.84 -13.14
C VAL A 106 -10.98 7.38 -12.93
N SER A 107 -11.64 6.74 -13.89
CA SER A 107 -12.05 5.35 -13.80
C SER A 107 -11.53 4.51 -14.97
N PHE A 108 -10.89 3.39 -14.69
CA PHE A 108 -10.53 2.34 -15.64
C PHE A 108 -11.16 1.01 -15.21
N ASN A 109 -12.04 0.48 -16.06
CA ASN A 109 -12.69 -0.81 -15.83
C ASN A 109 -13.08 -1.43 -17.18
N SER A 110 -13.44 -2.70 -17.17
CA SER A 110 -14.03 -3.33 -18.36
C SER A 110 -15.51 -3.01 -18.50
N ASP A 111 -16.08 -3.46 -19.61
CA ASP A 111 -17.52 -3.43 -19.85
C ASP A 111 -18.31 -4.38 -18.96
N THR A 112 -17.76 -5.56 -18.71
CA THR A 112 -18.38 -6.61 -17.89
C THR A 112 -18.24 -6.35 -16.39
N LYS A 113 -17.26 -5.51 -16.00
CA LYS A 113 -16.91 -5.22 -14.60
C LYS A 113 -16.69 -6.49 -13.79
N GLN A 114 -16.13 -7.52 -14.43
CA GLN A 114 -15.81 -8.80 -13.79
C GLN A 114 -14.30 -8.93 -13.55
N PRO A 115 -13.86 -9.44 -12.39
CA PRO A 115 -12.44 -9.68 -12.13
C PRO A 115 -11.76 -10.43 -13.28
N GLY A 116 -10.61 -9.97 -13.75
CA GLY A 116 -9.88 -10.62 -14.85
C GLY A 116 -10.42 -10.33 -16.25
N SER A 117 -11.17 -9.24 -16.44
CA SER A 117 -11.78 -8.92 -17.74
C SER A 117 -10.90 -8.04 -18.63
N TRP A 118 -9.84 -7.45 -18.09
CA TRP A 118 -8.86 -6.67 -18.85
C TRP A 118 -7.46 -6.72 -18.21
N GLY A 119 -6.45 -6.31 -18.96
CA GLY A 119 -5.04 -6.58 -18.67
C GLY A 119 -4.33 -5.63 -17.72
N GLY A 120 -4.98 -4.55 -17.28
CA GLY A 120 -4.33 -3.53 -16.46
C GLY A 120 -3.30 -2.68 -17.22
N PHE A 121 -2.29 -2.20 -16.50
CA PHE A 121 -1.24 -1.33 -16.98
C PHE A 121 0.12 -2.04 -17.00
N LYS A 122 0.74 -2.11 -18.17
CA LYS A 122 2.10 -2.60 -18.34
C LYS A 122 3.05 -1.43 -18.57
N CYS A 123 3.69 -0.96 -17.50
CA CYS A 123 4.61 0.16 -17.48
C CYS A 123 6.08 -0.28 -17.39
N ASP A 124 6.40 -1.47 -17.92
CA ASP A 124 7.73 -2.07 -17.84
C ASP A 124 8.84 -1.17 -18.44
N LEU A 125 8.50 -0.35 -19.43
CA LEU A 125 9.41 0.58 -20.12
C LEU A 125 9.01 2.05 -19.94
N ALA A 126 8.13 2.36 -18.99
CA ALA A 126 7.62 3.72 -18.80
C ALA A 126 8.75 4.68 -18.38
N GLN A 127 8.57 5.96 -18.68
CA GLN A 127 9.46 7.06 -18.28
C GLN A 127 9.01 7.73 -16.97
N ALA A 128 7.70 7.72 -16.70
CA ALA A 128 7.10 8.11 -15.42
C ALA A 128 5.67 7.56 -15.32
N VAL A 129 5.22 7.29 -14.10
CA VAL A 129 3.85 6.88 -13.80
C VAL A 129 3.30 7.73 -12.66
N THR A 130 2.20 8.43 -12.92
CA THR A 130 1.40 9.13 -11.90
C THR A 130 -0.03 8.65 -11.96
N ILE A 131 -0.54 8.16 -10.83
CA ILE A 131 -1.92 7.68 -10.64
C ILE A 131 -2.46 8.37 -9.39
N LEU A 132 -3.33 9.35 -9.60
CA LEU A 132 -3.93 10.17 -8.54
C LEU A 132 -5.44 10.13 -8.68
N TRP A 133 -6.17 9.89 -7.58
CA TRP A 133 -7.63 9.84 -7.57
C TRP A 133 -8.18 8.98 -8.72
N THR A 134 -7.61 7.78 -8.88
CA THR A 134 -7.94 6.89 -10.00
C THR A 134 -8.45 5.56 -9.48
N ARG A 135 -9.53 5.05 -10.08
CA ARG A 135 -10.07 3.71 -9.86
C ARG A 135 -9.56 2.77 -10.94
N VAL A 136 -8.83 1.73 -10.54
CA VAL A 136 -8.37 0.64 -11.39
C VAL A 136 -9.01 -0.64 -10.89
N GLU A 137 -9.97 -1.15 -11.65
CA GLU A 137 -10.86 -2.20 -11.15
C GLU A 137 -10.91 -3.40 -12.10
N ASN A 138 -11.03 -4.61 -11.54
CA ASN A 138 -11.35 -5.85 -12.26
C ASN A 138 -10.32 -6.27 -13.33
N THR A 139 -9.06 -5.95 -13.08
CA THR A 139 -7.87 -6.27 -13.88
C THR A 139 -7.44 -7.74 -13.75
N GLY A 140 -6.36 -8.07 -14.44
CA GLY A 140 -5.69 -9.37 -14.39
C GLY A 140 -6.24 -10.40 -15.35
N GLY A 141 -6.88 -9.95 -16.42
CA GLY A 141 -7.24 -10.84 -17.50
C GLY A 141 -6.01 -11.50 -18.12
N PRO A 142 -6.16 -12.71 -18.67
CA PRO A 142 -5.05 -13.61 -18.93
C PRO A 142 -4.10 -13.07 -20.01
N ASP A 143 -2.82 -13.38 -19.90
CA ASP A 143 -1.85 -13.23 -20.98
C ASP A 143 -2.01 -14.36 -22.02
N PRO A 144 -1.23 -14.39 -23.13
CA PRO A 144 -1.32 -15.45 -24.13
C PRO A 144 -1.02 -16.86 -23.61
N THR A 145 -0.40 -17.01 -22.43
CA THR A 145 -0.13 -18.29 -21.78
C THR A 145 -1.26 -18.72 -20.84
N GLY A 146 -2.25 -17.86 -20.62
CA GLY A 146 -3.36 -18.07 -19.69
C GLY A 146 -3.07 -17.59 -18.27
N SER A 147 -1.89 -17.01 -18.02
CA SER A 147 -1.50 -16.50 -16.70
C SER A 147 -2.16 -15.16 -16.42
N ALA A 148 -2.59 -14.94 -15.18
CA ALA A 148 -3.13 -13.64 -14.78
C ALA A 148 -2.04 -12.56 -14.91
N ARG A 149 -2.46 -11.33 -15.22
CA ARG A 149 -1.56 -10.17 -15.31
C ARG A 149 -1.69 -9.30 -14.06
N PRO A 150 -0.61 -8.66 -13.56
CA PRO A 150 -0.73 -7.63 -12.54
C PRO A 150 -1.61 -6.46 -13.01
N SER A 151 -2.28 -5.80 -12.07
CA SER A 151 -3.11 -4.62 -12.37
C SER A 151 -2.24 -3.44 -12.81
N LEU A 152 -1.06 -3.31 -12.20
CA LEU A 152 0.02 -2.41 -12.61
C LEU A 152 1.35 -3.15 -12.47
N THR A 153 2.17 -3.13 -13.53
CA THR A 153 3.58 -3.56 -13.48
C THR A 153 4.50 -2.41 -13.89
N VAL A 154 5.53 -2.13 -13.09
CA VAL A 154 6.63 -1.21 -13.44
C VAL A 154 7.95 -1.95 -13.27
N LYS A 155 8.79 -1.95 -14.32
CA LYS A 155 10.09 -2.65 -14.34
C LYS A 155 11.22 -1.74 -14.81
N SER A 156 11.11 -0.44 -14.50
CA SER A 156 12.06 0.59 -14.89
C SER A 156 12.42 1.47 -13.67
N PRO A 157 13.68 1.99 -13.59
CA PRO A 157 14.15 2.82 -12.49
C PRO A 157 13.62 4.26 -12.62
N ILE A 158 12.32 4.42 -12.47
CA ILE A 158 11.60 5.70 -12.63
C ILE A 158 10.94 6.12 -11.32
N VAL A 159 10.39 7.34 -11.31
CA VAL A 159 9.45 7.76 -10.28
C VAL A 159 8.08 7.14 -10.56
N VAL A 160 7.50 6.54 -9.53
CA VAL A 160 6.15 5.97 -9.53
C VAL A 160 5.37 6.62 -8.39
N ASP A 161 4.35 7.39 -8.74
CA ASP A 161 3.52 8.11 -7.80
C ASP A 161 2.08 7.60 -7.87
N ILE A 162 1.58 7.04 -6.77
CA ILE A 162 0.27 6.43 -6.65
C ILE A 162 -0.37 6.93 -5.36
N GLU A 163 -1.25 7.91 -5.49
CA GLU A 163 -1.89 8.56 -4.34
C GLU A 163 -3.41 8.56 -4.44
N ASP A 164 -4.08 8.46 -3.28
CA ASP A 164 -5.53 8.64 -3.14
C ASP A 164 -6.34 7.83 -4.19
N SER A 165 -5.87 6.62 -4.50
CA SER A 165 -6.40 5.80 -5.60
C SER A 165 -6.94 4.47 -5.11
N TRP A 166 -7.72 3.81 -5.97
CA TRP A 166 -8.32 2.51 -5.72
C TRP A 166 -7.78 1.46 -6.68
N PHE A 167 -7.35 0.33 -6.13
CA PHE A 167 -7.06 -0.88 -6.89
C PHE A 167 -7.91 -2.01 -6.35
N SER A 168 -8.81 -2.56 -7.15
CA SER A 168 -9.75 -3.58 -6.68
C SER A 168 -9.90 -4.74 -7.65
N ASN A 169 -10.01 -5.95 -7.11
CA ASN A 169 -10.42 -7.14 -7.86
C ASN A 169 -9.45 -7.56 -8.97
N GLY A 170 -8.16 -7.23 -8.86
CA GLY A 170 -7.12 -7.77 -9.73
C GLY A 170 -6.97 -9.28 -9.55
N GLN A 171 -6.70 -10.04 -10.62
CA GLN A 171 -6.48 -11.50 -10.54
C GLN A 171 -5.04 -11.92 -10.21
N ASP A 172 -4.13 -10.96 -10.11
CA ASP A 172 -2.73 -11.11 -9.72
C ASP A 172 -2.37 -9.90 -8.82
N ASP A 173 -1.09 -9.57 -8.68
CA ASP A 173 -0.63 -8.38 -7.96
C ASP A 173 -1.42 -7.13 -8.34
N ASN A 174 -1.90 -6.38 -7.35
CA ASN A 174 -2.50 -5.07 -7.63
C ASN A 174 -1.42 -4.09 -8.08
N ILE A 175 -0.33 -3.98 -7.34
CA ILE A 175 0.79 -3.09 -7.67
C ILE A 175 2.10 -3.90 -7.60
N LEU A 176 2.71 -4.17 -8.75
CA LEU A 176 4.04 -4.77 -8.86
C LEU A 176 5.03 -3.73 -9.37
N VAL A 177 6.05 -3.41 -8.57
CA VAL A 177 7.12 -2.47 -8.95
C VAL A 177 8.47 -3.09 -8.69
N THR A 178 9.38 -2.99 -9.66
CA THR A 178 10.74 -3.49 -9.54
C THR A 178 11.76 -2.66 -10.33
N SER A 179 13.00 -3.11 -10.39
CA SER A 179 14.10 -2.54 -11.16
C SER A 179 14.50 -1.12 -10.74
N GLY A 180 14.60 -0.87 -9.43
CA GLY A 180 15.19 0.37 -8.91
C GLY A 180 14.28 1.60 -8.92
N ALA A 181 12.96 1.42 -9.07
CA ALA A 181 12.02 2.53 -9.05
C ALA A 181 11.99 3.23 -7.67
N LYS A 182 11.70 4.53 -7.68
CA LYS A 182 11.39 5.31 -6.47
C LYS A 182 9.88 5.48 -6.37
N VAL A 183 9.28 4.96 -5.31
CA VAL A 183 7.82 4.89 -5.15
C VAL A 183 7.30 5.84 -4.08
N THR A 184 6.17 6.48 -4.38
CA THR A 184 5.26 7.06 -3.39
C THR A 184 3.94 6.33 -3.57
N ILE A 185 3.56 5.48 -2.61
CA ILE A 185 2.29 4.74 -2.64
C ILE A 185 1.53 5.10 -1.37
N VAL A 186 0.69 6.13 -1.44
CA VAL A 186 0.07 6.70 -0.25
C VAL A 186 -1.44 6.89 -0.33
N ARG A 187 -2.12 6.75 0.81
CA ARG A 187 -3.58 7.04 0.93
C ARG A 187 -4.47 6.24 -0.04
N ASN A 188 -4.00 5.08 -0.51
CA ASN A 188 -4.76 4.24 -1.42
C ASN A 188 -5.69 3.27 -0.69
N THR A 189 -6.71 2.78 -1.39
CA THR A 189 -7.52 1.65 -0.94
C THR A 189 -7.35 0.50 -1.93
N ILE A 190 -6.69 -0.57 -1.49
CA ILE A 190 -6.28 -1.71 -2.30
C ILE A 190 -7.00 -2.94 -1.78
N THR A 191 -7.90 -3.52 -2.57
CA THR A 191 -8.83 -4.55 -2.09
C THR A 191 -8.85 -5.76 -3.00
N SER A 192 -8.86 -6.94 -2.39
CA SER A 192 -9.29 -8.19 -3.01
C SER A 192 -8.51 -8.52 -4.29
N SER A 193 -7.20 -8.75 -4.16
CA SER A 193 -6.38 -9.26 -5.28
C SER A 193 -6.27 -10.78 -5.29
N GLY A 194 -5.83 -11.28 -6.44
CA GLY A 194 -5.31 -12.62 -6.63
C GLY A 194 -6.37 -13.66 -6.92
N LYS A 195 -6.24 -14.35 -8.05
CA LYS A 195 -6.94 -15.60 -8.33
C LYS A 195 -6.12 -16.75 -7.82
N ALA A 196 -4.86 -16.85 -8.29
CA ALA A 196 -3.93 -17.96 -8.06
C ALA A 196 -2.83 -17.64 -7.03
N ASP A 197 -2.35 -16.42 -7.13
CA ASP A 197 -1.43 -15.71 -6.24
C ASP A 197 -1.77 -14.22 -6.40
N GLY A 198 -1.15 -13.36 -5.60
CA GLY A 198 -1.29 -11.92 -5.77
C GLY A 198 -1.13 -11.17 -4.46
N GLU A 199 -0.24 -10.20 -4.48
CA GLU A 199 -0.03 -9.25 -3.40
C GLU A 199 -0.82 -7.95 -3.63
N GLY A 200 -1.02 -7.18 -2.55
CA GLY A 200 -1.56 -5.82 -2.69
C GLY A 200 -0.52 -4.89 -3.29
N ILE A 201 0.64 -4.85 -2.64
CA ILE A 201 1.80 -4.08 -3.06
C ILE A 201 3.01 -5.01 -3.03
N ASN A 202 3.65 -5.20 -4.17
CA ASN A 202 4.80 -6.07 -4.37
C ASN A 202 5.99 -5.25 -4.89
N LEU A 203 6.95 -4.95 -4.01
CA LEU A 203 8.10 -4.12 -4.34
C LEU A 203 9.36 -4.97 -4.33
N LYS A 204 10.04 -5.05 -5.48
CA LYS A 204 11.21 -5.91 -5.65
C LYS A 204 12.40 -5.20 -6.28
N GLY A 205 13.59 -5.82 -6.24
CA GLY A 205 14.74 -5.41 -7.05
C GLY A 205 15.11 -3.94 -6.96
N ALA A 206 15.68 -3.51 -5.83
CA ALA A 206 16.23 -2.17 -5.60
C ALA A 206 15.22 -1.02 -5.47
N VAL A 207 13.93 -1.32 -5.27
CA VAL A 207 12.91 -0.27 -5.07
C VAL A 207 13.15 0.50 -3.77
N THR A 208 12.95 1.82 -3.83
CA THR A 208 13.02 2.69 -2.64
C THR A 208 11.80 3.60 -2.52
N GLY A 209 11.50 4.09 -1.32
CA GLY A 209 10.47 5.12 -1.12
C GLY A 209 9.51 4.80 0.01
N ASP A 210 8.27 5.27 -0.12
CA ASP A 210 7.29 5.29 0.96
C ASP A 210 5.99 4.56 0.57
N VAL A 211 5.52 3.69 1.47
CA VAL A 211 4.22 3.03 1.42
C VAL A 211 3.47 3.38 2.70
N ALA A 212 2.54 4.34 2.62
CA ALA A 212 1.92 4.88 3.82
C ALA A 212 0.44 5.24 3.71
N TYR A 213 -0.28 5.18 4.84
CA TYR A 213 -1.69 5.55 4.89
C TYR A 213 -2.60 4.74 3.96
N ASN A 214 -2.15 3.57 3.48
CA ASN A 214 -2.95 2.72 2.62
C ASN A 214 -3.86 1.82 3.46
N VAL A 215 -5.05 1.55 2.92
CA VAL A 215 -5.88 0.42 3.35
C VAL A 215 -5.62 -0.74 2.40
N VAL A 216 -5.18 -1.88 2.91
CA VAL A 216 -4.98 -3.10 2.11
C VAL A 216 -5.80 -4.23 2.69
N PHE A 217 -6.79 -4.70 1.94
CA PHE A 217 -7.77 -5.67 2.41
C PHE A 217 -7.84 -6.91 1.52
N SER A 218 -7.78 -8.10 2.12
CA SER A 218 -8.12 -9.37 1.48
C SER A 218 -7.30 -9.75 0.23
N GLN A 219 -5.99 -9.54 0.27
CA GLN A 219 -5.11 -10.04 -0.78
C GLN A 219 -4.96 -11.57 -0.68
N ALA A 220 -4.85 -12.27 -1.81
CA ALA A 220 -4.64 -13.72 -1.83
C ALA A 220 -3.33 -14.12 -1.11
N GLY A 221 -2.28 -13.32 -1.33
CA GLY A 221 -1.00 -13.40 -0.66
C GLY A 221 -0.82 -12.30 0.40
N THR A 222 0.27 -11.55 0.29
CA THR A 222 0.68 -10.55 1.27
C THR A 222 0.12 -9.17 0.95
N GLY A 223 -0.24 -8.40 1.99
CA GLY A 223 -0.66 -7.01 1.83
C GLY A 223 0.45 -6.14 1.22
N ILE A 224 1.61 -6.10 1.87
CA ILE A 224 2.81 -5.39 1.40
C ILE A 224 4.03 -6.33 1.45
N LYS A 225 4.61 -6.65 0.30
CA LYS A 225 5.79 -7.51 0.17
C LYS A 225 6.99 -6.69 -0.32
N LEU A 226 8.12 -6.83 0.39
CA LEU A 226 9.43 -6.40 -0.07
C LEU A 226 10.35 -7.59 -0.28
N GLU A 227 10.98 -7.63 -1.45
CA GLU A 227 12.10 -8.52 -1.74
C GLU A 227 13.20 -7.75 -2.47
N THR A 228 14.47 -8.11 -2.39
CA THR A 228 15.45 -7.59 -3.37
C THR A 228 15.52 -8.57 -4.52
N SER A 229 16.30 -9.63 -4.37
CA SER A 229 16.39 -10.73 -5.32
C SER A 229 17.43 -11.73 -4.81
N LYS A 230 17.19 -13.02 -5.04
CA LYS A 230 18.16 -14.08 -4.75
C LYS A 230 19.43 -14.00 -5.62
N SER A 231 19.29 -13.65 -6.91
CA SER A 231 20.41 -13.65 -7.88
C SER A 231 21.13 -12.30 -7.98
N ALA A 232 20.40 -11.19 -7.85
CA ALA A 232 20.93 -9.83 -7.72
C ALA A 232 20.53 -9.20 -6.36
N PRO A 233 21.21 -9.51 -5.25
CA PRO A 233 20.84 -9.03 -3.91
C PRO A 233 21.22 -7.56 -3.64
N LEU A 234 21.85 -6.87 -4.60
CA LEU A 234 22.24 -5.46 -4.52
C LEU A 234 21.94 -4.75 -5.87
N PRO A 235 21.59 -3.45 -5.85
CA PRO A 235 21.23 -2.67 -4.65
C PRO A 235 19.95 -3.20 -3.97
N GLN A 236 19.81 -2.97 -2.67
CA GLN A 236 18.69 -3.50 -1.89
C GLN A 236 17.40 -2.73 -2.17
N THR A 237 16.27 -3.43 -2.10
CA THR A 237 14.96 -2.81 -1.91
C THR A 237 14.91 -2.24 -0.48
N ILE A 238 14.67 -0.94 -0.32
CA ILE A 238 14.66 -0.23 0.98
C ILE A 238 13.45 0.69 1.04
N VAL A 239 12.44 0.32 1.82
CA VAL A 239 11.14 1.02 1.81
C VAL A 239 10.65 1.32 3.22
N ASN A 240 10.15 2.55 3.43
CA ASN A 240 9.39 2.89 4.63
C ASN A 240 7.95 2.41 4.49
N ILE A 241 7.46 1.66 5.47
CA ILE A 241 6.11 1.11 5.50
C ILE A 241 5.45 1.60 6.78
N TYR A 242 4.63 2.64 6.69
CA TYR A 242 4.06 3.22 7.90
C TYR A 242 2.62 3.68 7.81
N ASN A 243 1.93 3.69 8.96
CA ASN A 243 0.55 4.16 9.04
C ASN A 243 -0.40 3.46 8.05
N ASN A 244 -0.15 2.20 7.66
CA ASN A 244 -1.09 1.45 6.83
C ASN A 244 -2.09 0.70 7.72
N THR A 245 -3.29 0.44 7.19
CA THR A 245 -4.28 -0.46 7.79
C THR A 245 -4.40 -1.72 6.92
N LEU A 246 -3.92 -2.85 7.42
CA LEU A 246 -3.79 -4.12 6.70
C LEU A 246 -4.78 -5.13 7.29
N LEU A 247 -5.74 -5.58 6.48
CA LEU A 247 -6.91 -6.32 6.95
C LEU A 247 -7.05 -7.65 6.19
N SER A 248 -7.16 -8.76 6.93
CA SER A 248 -7.66 -10.03 6.40
C SER A 248 -6.89 -10.59 5.18
N ASN A 249 -5.60 -10.28 5.07
CA ASN A 249 -4.75 -10.74 3.97
C ASN A 249 -4.33 -12.20 4.15
N GLY A 250 -4.14 -12.89 3.03
CA GLY A 250 -3.58 -14.25 2.95
C GLY A 250 -4.56 -15.38 2.74
N TRP A 251 -5.78 -15.07 2.29
CA TRP A 251 -6.90 -16.02 2.26
C TRP A 251 -6.70 -17.28 1.41
N ARG A 252 -5.77 -17.32 0.46
CA ARG A 252 -5.66 -18.42 -0.52
C ARG A 252 -4.50 -19.38 -0.29
N ARG A 253 -3.33 -18.89 0.13
CA ARG A 253 -2.09 -19.69 0.09
C ARG A 253 -1.95 -20.68 1.25
N GLY A 254 -2.95 -20.68 2.12
CA GLY A 254 -3.09 -21.65 3.18
C GLY A 254 -1.88 -21.72 4.12
N ALA A 255 -1.61 -22.90 4.68
CA ALA A 255 -0.46 -23.11 5.58
C ALA A 255 0.88 -23.26 4.83
N ALA A 256 0.87 -23.59 3.53
CA ALA A 256 2.09 -23.81 2.78
C ALA A 256 2.86 -22.50 2.52
N GLU A 257 2.13 -21.42 2.20
CA GLU A 257 2.72 -20.11 1.94
C GLU A 257 1.81 -18.99 2.45
N PRO A 258 1.50 -18.96 3.76
CA PRO A 258 0.49 -18.07 4.34
C PRO A 258 0.73 -16.62 3.95
N GLY A 259 -0.31 -15.89 3.55
CA GLY A 259 -0.16 -14.46 3.30
C GLY A 259 0.06 -13.68 4.59
N ARG A 260 0.68 -12.50 4.46
CA ARG A 260 1.05 -11.65 5.60
C ARG A 260 0.38 -10.28 5.51
N GLY A 261 0.36 -9.53 6.61
CA GLY A 261 0.22 -8.09 6.54
C GLY A 261 1.41 -7.49 5.79
N VAL A 262 2.63 -7.72 6.31
CA VAL A 262 3.89 -7.27 5.71
C VAL A 262 4.90 -8.41 5.66
N SER A 263 5.65 -8.53 4.56
CA SER A 263 6.74 -9.49 4.44
C SER A 263 8.02 -8.84 3.91
N ILE A 264 9.16 -9.16 4.52
CA ILE A 264 10.50 -8.70 4.08
C ILE A 264 11.38 -9.93 3.83
N GLY A 265 11.91 -10.09 2.63
CA GLY A 265 12.77 -11.22 2.27
C GLY A 265 13.85 -10.86 1.25
N LEU A 266 14.66 -11.85 0.88
CA LEU A 266 15.63 -11.76 -0.23
C LEU A 266 16.50 -10.50 -0.18
N ASN A 267 17.14 -10.22 0.96
CA ASN A 267 18.01 -9.08 1.23
C ASN A 267 17.33 -7.69 1.16
N ALA A 268 16.00 -7.62 1.26
CA ALA A 268 15.29 -6.34 1.39
C ALA A 268 15.42 -5.76 2.81
N ILE A 269 15.21 -4.45 2.91
CA ILE A 269 15.14 -3.68 4.16
C ILE A 269 13.78 -3.00 4.25
N GLY A 270 13.08 -3.22 5.37
CA GLY A 270 11.85 -2.50 5.70
C GLY A 270 12.02 -1.57 6.90
N HIS A 271 11.36 -0.42 6.87
CA HIS A 271 11.17 0.44 8.04
C HIS A 271 9.68 0.47 8.41
N ILE A 272 9.26 -0.44 9.31
CA ILE A 272 7.85 -0.83 9.48
C ILE A 272 7.27 -0.27 10.79
N TYR A 273 6.54 0.83 10.72
CA TYR A 273 6.05 1.56 11.90
C TYR A 273 4.60 1.97 11.81
N ASN A 274 3.91 2.09 12.94
CA ASN A 274 2.58 2.70 13.01
C ASN A 274 1.49 1.99 12.19
N ASN A 275 1.68 0.74 11.78
CA ASN A 275 0.66 0.03 11.00
C ASN A 275 -0.39 -0.58 11.94
N ILE A 276 -1.65 -0.64 11.51
CA ILE A 276 -2.70 -1.44 12.14
C ILE A 276 -2.88 -2.71 11.31
N ILE A 277 -2.67 -3.87 11.92
CA ILE A 277 -2.72 -5.17 11.26
C ILE A 277 -3.79 -6.02 11.94
N VAL A 278 -4.87 -6.30 11.22
CA VAL A 278 -6.03 -7.02 11.76
C VAL A 278 -6.35 -8.24 10.91
N ASN A 279 -6.56 -9.38 11.57
CA ASN A 279 -7.09 -10.60 10.96
C ASN A 279 -6.29 -11.14 9.74
N CYS A 280 -5.06 -10.69 9.51
CA CYS A 280 -4.18 -11.29 8.51
C CYS A 280 -3.73 -12.68 8.98
N TYR A 281 -3.50 -13.61 8.05
CA TYR A 281 -3.04 -14.97 8.37
C TYR A 281 -1.76 -14.96 9.21
N GLN A 282 -0.86 -14.06 8.84
CA GLN A 282 0.31 -13.67 9.58
C GLN A 282 0.39 -12.14 9.63
N GLY A 283 0.99 -11.60 10.69
CA GLY A 283 1.18 -10.17 10.87
C GLY A 283 2.37 -9.64 10.05
N ILE A 284 3.51 -9.47 10.72
CA ILE A 284 4.77 -9.07 10.08
C ILE A 284 5.70 -10.27 10.06
N GLU A 285 6.19 -10.63 8.87
CA GLU A 285 7.28 -11.59 8.74
C GLU A 285 8.53 -10.93 8.16
N ILE A 286 9.65 -11.15 8.85
CA ILE A 286 10.99 -10.87 8.34
C ILE A 286 11.61 -12.24 8.13
N PHE A 287 11.83 -12.62 6.87
CA PHE A 287 12.43 -13.90 6.52
C PHE A 287 13.91 -13.92 6.91
N GLY A 288 14.46 -15.12 7.16
CA GLY A 288 15.87 -15.27 7.51
C GLY A 288 16.85 -14.89 6.40
N ASP A 289 16.37 -14.72 5.17
CA ASP A 289 17.14 -14.23 4.02
C ASP A 289 16.96 -12.73 3.76
N ALA A 290 16.18 -12.01 4.59
CA ALA A 290 16.12 -10.55 4.57
C ALA A 290 17.38 -9.92 5.17
N ASP A 291 17.58 -8.62 4.95
CA ASP A 291 18.52 -7.85 5.76
C ASP A 291 17.85 -7.46 7.07
N ALA A 292 17.74 -8.43 7.98
CA ALA A 292 17.11 -8.26 9.27
C ALA A 292 17.89 -7.34 10.20
N VAL A 293 19.19 -7.14 9.96
CA VAL A 293 20.05 -6.25 10.76
C VAL A 293 19.69 -4.79 10.52
N ASN A 294 19.42 -4.42 9.26
CA ASN A 294 19.07 -3.05 8.89
C ASN A 294 17.55 -2.80 8.81
N THR A 295 16.74 -3.87 8.85
CA THR A 295 15.28 -3.77 8.98
C THR A 295 14.90 -3.30 10.39
N THR A 296 14.12 -2.23 10.47
CA THR A 296 13.71 -1.63 11.75
C THR A 296 12.19 -1.55 11.83
N TYR A 297 11.62 -1.84 12.99
CA TYR A 297 10.17 -1.92 13.13
C TYR A 297 9.74 -1.72 14.60
N GLY A 298 8.48 -1.37 14.80
CA GLY A 298 7.87 -1.16 16.12
C GLY A 298 6.65 -0.23 16.04
N ASN A 299 5.98 0.02 17.16
CA ASN A 299 4.78 0.87 17.20
C ASN A 299 3.67 0.38 16.25
N ASN A 300 3.59 -0.92 15.97
CA ASN A 300 2.50 -1.50 15.18
C ASN A 300 1.42 -2.03 16.12
N LEU A 301 0.16 -1.99 15.68
CA LEU A 301 -0.97 -2.59 16.40
C LEU A 301 -1.35 -3.90 15.73
N PHE A 302 -1.40 -4.97 16.51
CA PHE A 302 -1.81 -6.30 16.08
C PHE A 302 -3.08 -6.72 16.81
N TYR A 303 -4.16 -6.84 16.05
CA TYR A 303 -5.45 -7.25 16.58
C TYR A 303 -6.01 -8.46 15.83
N ALA A 304 -6.68 -9.35 16.56
CA ALA A 304 -7.44 -10.43 15.96
C ALA A 304 -8.82 -10.50 16.63
N THR A 305 -9.87 -10.49 15.82
CA THR A 305 -11.25 -10.62 16.30
C THR A 305 -11.58 -12.05 16.72
N ALA A 306 -10.69 -13.01 16.45
CA ALA A 306 -10.73 -14.39 16.91
C ALA A 306 -9.32 -14.90 17.21
N VAL A 307 -9.21 -15.93 18.06
CA VAL A 307 -7.92 -16.56 18.39
C VAL A 307 -7.33 -17.29 17.19
N SER A 308 -8.20 -18.06 16.54
CA SER A 308 -7.94 -18.84 15.34
C SER A 308 -9.13 -18.72 14.41
N TYR A 309 -8.90 -19.06 13.15
CA TYR A 309 -9.92 -19.11 12.11
C TYR A 309 -9.72 -20.38 11.29
N THR A 310 -10.80 -21.12 11.07
CA THR A 310 -10.80 -22.26 10.15
C THR A 310 -11.04 -21.73 8.75
N ASP A 311 -10.07 -21.89 7.86
CA ASP A 311 -10.20 -21.53 6.46
C ASP A 311 -10.67 -22.70 5.61
N ASN A 312 -11.91 -22.57 5.13
CA ASN A 312 -12.59 -23.53 4.28
C ASN A 312 -12.51 -23.14 2.79
N THR A 313 -11.78 -22.07 2.44
CA THR A 313 -11.62 -21.63 1.04
C THR A 313 -10.51 -22.39 0.31
N VAL A 314 -9.65 -23.11 1.06
CA VAL A 314 -8.59 -23.97 0.54
C VAL A 314 -8.88 -25.45 0.78
N THR A 315 -8.16 -26.34 0.10
CA THR A 315 -8.33 -27.80 0.23
C THR A 315 -6.96 -28.47 0.42
N PRO A 316 -6.73 -29.22 1.53
CA PRO A 316 -7.67 -29.43 2.65
C PRO A 316 -7.93 -28.12 3.44
N THR A 317 -9.06 -28.07 4.15
CA THR A 317 -9.34 -27.02 5.14
C THR A 317 -8.19 -26.93 6.14
N ILE A 318 -7.88 -25.71 6.58
CA ILE A 318 -6.79 -25.45 7.52
C ILE A 318 -7.26 -24.60 8.70
N ASP A 319 -6.59 -24.73 9.85
CA ASP A 319 -6.79 -23.85 11.00
C ASP A 319 -5.63 -22.85 11.09
N ILE A 320 -5.96 -21.57 11.03
CA ILE A 320 -5.01 -20.47 11.13
C ILE A 320 -5.01 -19.94 12.55
N ASN A 321 -3.84 -19.94 13.22
CA ASN A 321 -3.68 -19.31 14.52
C ASN A 321 -3.27 -17.84 14.36
N LEU A 322 -4.25 -16.95 14.29
CA LEU A 322 -4.06 -15.53 13.99
C LEU A 322 -3.15 -14.85 15.02
N ARG A 323 -3.38 -15.08 16.31
CA ARG A 323 -2.63 -14.38 17.38
C ARG A 323 -1.21 -14.89 17.56
N GLN A 324 -0.98 -16.20 17.41
CA GLN A 324 0.39 -16.74 17.43
C GLN A 324 1.20 -16.30 16.21
N ASN A 325 0.52 -15.93 15.12
CA ASN A 325 1.13 -15.57 13.86
C ASN A 325 1.30 -14.05 13.64
N PHE A 326 1.05 -13.20 14.64
CA PHE A 326 1.39 -11.77 14.52
C PHE A 326 2.87 -11.57 14.17
N TYR A 327 3.73 -12.38 14.77
CA TYR A 327 5.10 -12.62 14.34
C TYR A 327 5.31 -14.13 14.19
N PRO A 328 5.35 -14.66 12.96
CA PRO A 328 5.52 -16.09 12.71
C PRO A 328 6.83 -16.64 13.31
N SER A 329 6.80 -17.91 13.75
CA SER A 329 7.94 -18.54 14.44
C SER A 329 9.11 -18.89 13.52
N ASP A 330 8.82 -19.12 12.24
CA ASP A 330 9.78 -19.37 11.15
C ASP A 330 10.46 -18.10 10.64
N GLY A 331 9.88 -16.92 10.92
CA GLY A 331 10.51 -15.63 10.72
C GLY A 331 11.53 -15.26 11.81
N VAL A 332 12.47 -14.39 11.45
CA VAL A 332 13.45 -13.81 12.39
C VAL A 332 12.92 -12.58 13.12
N GLY A 333 11.84 -11.97 12.62
CA GLY A 333 11.13 -10.89 13.29
C GLY A 333 10.54 -11.31 14.64
N LYS A 334 10.49 -10.39 15.61
CA LYS A 334 9.98 -10.63 16.97
C LYS A 334 9.16 -9.44 17.48
N PRO A 335 8.17 -9.65 18.35
CA PRO A 335 7.45 -8.57 19.02
C PRO A 335 8.37 -7.50 19.59
N GLN A 336 8.08 -6.23 19.33
CA GLN A 336 8.81 -5.10 19.90
C GLN A 336 8.08 -4.56 21.13
N ALA A 337 8.83 -4.00 22.09
CA ALA A 337 8.24 -3.43 23.30
C ALA A 337 7.31 -2.24 23.01
N SER A 338 7.46 -1.59 21.85
CA SER A 338 6.61 -0.50 21.41
C SER A 338 5.36 -0.96 20.64
N ASP A 339 5.23 -2.24 20.30
CA ASP A 339 4.04 -2.75 19.62
C ASP A 339 2.85 -2.87 20.57
N LEU A 340 1.64 -2.67 20.03
CA LEU A 340 0.37 -2.90 20.70
C LEU A 340 -0.18 -4.25 20.26
N ILE A 341 0.07 -5.30 21.05
CA ILE A 341 -0.30 -6.68 20.68
C ILE A 341 -1.49 -7.14 21.53
N SER A 342 -2.56 -7.55 20.86
CA SER A 342 -3.75 -8.10 21.51
C SER A 342 -3.50 -9.43 22.22
N THR A 343 -3.89 -9.52 23.49
CA THR A 343 -3.79 -10.75 24.31
C THR A 343 -5.12 -11.50 24.47
N SER A 344 -6.22 -10.89 24.02
CA SER A 344 -7.58 -11.46 23.98
C SER A 344 -8.41 -10.71 22.94
N VAL A 345 -9.54 -11.30 22.52
CA VAL A 345 -10.55 -10.53 21.77
C VAL A 345 -10.98 -9.32 22.60
N GLY A 346 -11.11 -8.16 21.96
CA GLY A 346 -11.39 -6.86 22.60
C GLY A 346 -10.18 -6.16 23.23
N ASN A 347 -9.07 -6.86 23.53
CA ASN A 347 -7.84 -6.21 23.99
C ASN A 347 -7.07 -5.64 22.79
N MET A 348 -6.65 -4.39 22.88
CA MET A 348 -6.01 -3.66 21.76
C MET A 348 -6.87 -3.64 20.48
N ASP A 349 -8.20 -3.72 20.63
CA ASP A 349 -9.11 -3.48 19.51
C ASP A 349 -8.85 -2.06 18.96
N PRO A 350 -8.58 -1.88 17.65
CA PRO A 350 -8.34 -0.55 17.10
C PRO A 350 -9.57 0.36 17.18
N LEU A 351 -10.75 -0.15 17.56
CA LEU A 351 -12.00 0.59 17.68
C LEU A 351 -12.30 1.35 16.37
N PHE A 352 -12.26 0.64 15.25
CA PHE A 352 -12.83 1.15 14.00
C PHE A 352 -14.31 1.49 14.22
N LYS A 353 -14.83 2.53 13.56
CA LYS A 353 -16.25 2.89 13.65
C LYS A 353 -17.15 1.74 13.16
N SER A 354 -16.73 1.02 12.14
CA SER A 354 -17.34 -0.26 11.78
C SER A 354 -16.31 -1.21 11.15
N PHE A 355 -16.25 -2.43 11.64
CA PHE A 355 -15.55 -3.55 11.02
C PHE A 355 -16.18 -4.85 11.49
N THR A 356 -16.57 -5.70 10.56
CA THR A 356 -17.34 -6.93 10.85
C THR A 356 -16.46 -8.13 11.22
N GLY A 357 -15.14 -7.92 11.41
CA GLY A 357 -14.22 -9.00 11.76
C GLY A 357 -14.04 -10.03 10.66
N VAL A 358 -14.17 -9.63 9.39
CA VAL A 358 -14.09 -10.51 8.22
C VAL A 358 -12.75 -11.23 8.15
N PHE A 359 -12.78 -12.48 7.67
CA PHE A 359 -11.62 -13.34 7.44
C PHE A 359 -11.65 -13.93 6.03
N ALA A 360 -10.49 -14.35 5.55
CA ALA A 360 -10.27 -15.18 4.37
C ALA A 360 -11.23 -14.92 3.19
N SER A 361 -11.43 -13.66 2.81
CA SER A 361 -12.45 -13.34 1.80
C SER A 361 -11.86 -13.45 0.39
N PRO A 362 -12.43 -14.30 -0.49
CA PRO A 362 -11.90 -14.45 -1.83
C PRO A 362 -11.89 -13.15 -2.63
N ASN A 363 -11.18 -13.17 -3.76
CA ASN A 363 -11.20 -12.12 -4.75
C ASN A 363 -12.64 -11.65 -5.06
N GLY A 364 -12.83 -10.34 -5.20
CA GLY A 364 -14.16 -9.74 -5.39
C GLY A 364 -14.91 -9.41 -4.10
N ALA A 365 -14.40 -9.79 -2.93
CA ALA A 365 -15.03 -9.43 -1.66
C ALA A 365 -15.03 -7.90 -1.44
N PRO A 366 -16.17 -7.28 -1.12
CA PRO A 366 -16.24 -5.86 -0.86
C PRO A 366 -15.69 -5.54 0.55
N LEU A 367 -14.99 -4.40 0.67
CA LEU A 367 -14.66 -3.83 1.97
C LEU A 367 -15.84 -2.98 2.46
N THR A 368 -16.67 -3.55 3.33
CA THR A 368 -17.83 -2.86 3.95
C THR A 368 -17.51 -2.43 5.39
N ALA A 369 -16.58 -1.49 5.53
CA ALA A 369 -16.08 -1.04 6.83
C ALA A 369 -15.73 0.46 6.85
N ASP A 370 -16.07 1.15 7.94
CA ASP A 370 -15.56 2.47 8.29
C ASP A 370 -14.38 2.30 9.25
N LEU A 371 -13.19 2.37 8.67
CA LEU A 371 -11.92 2.14 9.36
C LEU A 371 -11.38 3.40 10.06
N THR A 372 -12.15 4.49 10.12
CA THR A 372 -11.80 5.63 10.97
C THR A 372 -11.85 5.23 12.44
N LEU A 373 -10.92 5.76 13.23
CA LEU A 373 -10.78 5.41 14.64
C LEU A 373 -11.83 6.11 15.51
N GLN A 374 -12.40 5.40 16.47
CA GLN A 374 -13.17 6.01 17.55
C GLN A 374 -12.25 6.74 18.54
N ALA A 375 -12.79 7.74 19.25
CA ALA A 375 -11.99 8.64 20.10
C ALA A 375 -11.19 7.93 21.21
N SER A 376 -11.66 6.77 21.69
CA SER A 376 -10.99 5.97 22.72
C SER A 376 -10.06 4.89 22.16
N SER A 377 -9.78 4.92 20.84
CA SER A 377 -8.95 3.90 20.20
C SER A 377 -7.55 3.84 20.83
N PRO A 378 -7.02 2.63 21.11
CA PRO A 378 -5.64 2.46 21.55
C PRO A 378 -4.62 2.84 20.47
N ALA A 379 -5.03 3.00 19.22
CA ALA A 379 -4.18 3.46 18.12
C ALA A 379 -3.91 4.98 18.16
N ILE A 380 -4.67 5.77 18.92
CA ILE A 380 -4.51 7.22 18.99
C ILE A 380 -3.39 7.59 19.97
N GLY A 381 -2.45 8.44 19.53
CA GLY A 381 -1.35 8.95 20.33
C GLY A 381 -0.29 7.92 20.74
N LYS A 382 -0.23 6.76 20.08
CA LYS A 382 0.73 5.66 20.36
C LYS A 382 1.75 5.42 19.25
N GLY A 383 1.72 6.22 18.20
CA GLY A 383 2.61 6.11 17.05
C GLY A 383 4.02 6.59 17.36
N ASN A 384 4.97 6.11 16.55
CA ASN A 384 6.27 6.71 16.40
C ASN A 384 6.12 8.09 15.75
N ALA A 385 6.34 9.14 16.55
CA ALA A 385 6.17 10.53 16.17
C ALA A 385 7.07 10.99 15.01
N LYS A 386 8.07 10.19 14.60
CA LYS A 386 8.80 10.42 13.33
C LYS A 386 7.85 10.41 12.13
N TYR A 387 6.83 9.56 12.16
CA TYR A 387 5.88 9.36 11.06
C TYR A 387 4.53 10.02 11.35
N ASN A 388 3.88 9.59 12.44
CA ASN A 388 2.64 10.16 12.94
C ASN A 388 2.45 9.77 14.42
N VAL A 389 1.71 10.58 15.18
CA VAL A 389 1.37 10.27 16.58
C VAL A 389 0.30 9.19 16.70
N ASP A 390 -0.48 8.97 15.64
CA ASP A 390 -1.49 7.90 15.57
C ASP A 390 -0.98 6.72 14.72
N LEU A 391 -1.61 5.57 14.90
CA LEU A 391 -1.40 4.38 14.06
C LEU A 391 -2.49 4.27 12.99
N GLY A 392 -2.17 3.56 11.91
CA GLY A 392 -3.11 3.19 10.86
C GLY A 392 -3.36 4.29 9.84
N ALA A 393 -4.22 3.95 8.87
CA ALA A 393 -4.44 4.73 7.68
C ALA A 393 -5.23 6.02 7.91
N TYR A 394 -6.08 6.08 8.94
CA TYR A 394 -6.96 7.23 9.21
C TYR A 394 -6.55 7.93 10.50
N THR A 395 -5.57 8.83 10.39
CA THR A 395 -5.01 9.59 11.51
C THR A 395 -5.91 10.77 11.89
N THR A 396 -5.91 11.13 13.18
CA THR A 396 -6.78 12.19 13.72
C THR A 396 -6.40 13.60 13.26
N ASP A 397 -5.19 13.79 12.75
CA ASP A 397 -4.72 15.02 12.12
C ASP A 397 -5.25 15.24 10.69
N GLY A 398 -5.99 14.27 10.14
CA GLY A 398 -6.59 14.33 8.80
C GLY A 398 -5.60 14.17 7.65
N LYS A 399 -4.34 13.81 7.91
CA LYS A 399 -3.30 13.62 6.87
C LYS A 399 -3.31 12.23 6.23
N GLY A 400 -4.02 11.30 6.84
CA GLY A 400 -4.16 9.93 6.37
C GLY A 400 -5.07 9.78 5.15
N ASN A 401 -5.51 8.54 4.94
CA ASN A 401 -6.39 8.13 3.86
C ASN A 401 -7.69 8.95 3.85
N GLN A 402 -8.08 9.42 2.66
CA GLN A 402 -9.23 10.29 2.48
C GLN A 402 -10.49 9.53 2.02
N HIS A 403 -10.38 8.22 1.81
CA HIS A 403 -11.47 7.34 1.41
C HIS A 403 -12.22 6.88 2.66
N THR A 404 -13.12 7.70 3.19
CA THR A 404 -14.12 7.16 4.13
C THR A 404 -15.10 6.29 3.34
N SER A 405 -15.56 5.19 3.92
CA SER A 405 -16.57 4.32 3.31
C SER A 405 -17.75 5.14 2.79
N ASN A 406 -18.03 5.04 1.49
CA ASN A 406 -19.31 5.42 0.90
C ASN A 406 -20.25 4.21 0.91
#